data_AF-D2JYS6-F1
#
_entry.id   AF-D2JYS6-F1
#
_cell.length_a   1.000
_cell.length_b   1.000
_cell.length_c   1.000
_cell.angle_alpha   90.00
_cell.angle_beta   90.00
_cell.angle_gamma   90.00
#
_symmetry.space_group_name_H-M   'P 1'
#
loop_
_entity.id
_entity.type
_entity.pdbx_description
1 polymer ?
#
loop_
_entity_poly.entity_id
_entity_poly.type
_entity_poly.pdbx_seq_one_letter_code
_entity_poly.pdbx_strand_id
1 'polypeptide(L)'
;VPPKQYPIINFTTAGATVQSYTNFIRAVRGRLTTGADVRHEIPVLPNRVGLPINQRFILVELSNHAELSVTLALDVTNAYVVGYRAGNSAYFFHPDNQEDAEAITHLFTDVQNRYTFAFGGNYDRLEQLAGNLRENIELGNGPLEEAISALYCYSTGGTQIPTLARSLIICIQMISEAARFQYIEGEMRL
;
A
#
# COMPACT_ATOMS: atom_id res chain seq x y z
N VAL A 1 27.91 6.06 1.32
CA VAL A 1 26.76 6.75 0.69
C VAL A 1 25.52 6.27 1.41
N PRO A 2 24.72 7.13 2.05
CA PRO A 2 23.48 6.67 2.65
C PRO A 2 22.61 6.04 1.54
N PRO A 3 21.96 4.89 1.79
CA PRO A 3 21.13 4.25 0.77
C PRO A 3 20.05 5.24 0.33
N LYS A 4 19.89 5.39 -0.99
CA LYS A 4 18.88 6.29 -1.57
C LYS A 4 17.50 5.76 -1.18
N GLN A 5 16.74 6.54 -0.40
CA GLN A 5 15.38 6.19 -0.02
C GLN A 5 14.46 6.21 -1.24
N TYR A 6 13.51 5.28 -1.29
CA TYR A 6 12.44 5.25 -2.28
C TYR A 6 11.56 6.51 -2.17
N PRO A 7 10.91 6.96 -3.27
CA PRO A 7 10.02 8.12 -3.22
C PRO A 7 8.88 7.90 -2.23
N ILE A 8 8.58 8.93 -1.41
CA ILE A 8 7.48 8.90 -0.44
C ILE A 8 6.36 9.83 -0.93
N ILE A 9 5.12 9.37 -0.82
CA ILE A 9 3.90 10.16 -1.04
C ILE A 9 3.07 10.11 0.24
N ASN A 10 2.61 11.26 0.72
CA ASN A 10 1.90 11.36 1.98
C ASN A 10 0.40 11.57 1.74
N PHE A 11 -0.43 10.96 2.57
CA PHE A 11 -1.85 11.22 2.66
C PHE A 11 -2.31 11.17 4.12
N THR A 12 -3.27 12.02 4.46
CA THR A 12 -3.92 12.00 5.77
C THR A 12 -5.43 11.92 5.62
N THR A 13 -6.06 11.08 6.44
CA THR A 13 -7.52 10.99 6.57
C THR A 13 -8.07 12.13 7.42
N ALA A 14 -7.24 12.80 8.22
CA ALA A 14 -7.61 13.96 9.02
C ALA A 14 -7.89 15.17 8.12
N GLY A 15 -9.17 15.57 8.02
CA GLY A 15 -9.58 16.67 7.15
C GLY A 15 -9.43 16.35 5.65
N ALA A 16 -9.44 15.06 5.27
CA ALA A 16 -9.42 14.65 3.89
C ALA A 16 -10.59 15.25 3.10
N THR A 17 -10.33 15.60 1.85
CA THR A 17 -11.30 16.14 0.92
C THR A 17 -11.16 15.42 -0.42
N VAL A 18 -12.19 15.51 -1.25
CA VAL A 18 -12.13 15.09 -2.66
C VAL A 18 -10.86 15.59 -3.35
N GLN A 19 -10.47 16.84 -3.11
CA GLN A 19 -9.29 17.43 -3.76
C GLN A 19 -7.97 16.87 -3.21
N SER A 20 -7.86 16.68 -1.89
CA SER A 20 -6.64 16.12 -1.30
C SER A 20 -6.44 14.66 -1.72
N TYR A 21 -7.51 13.87 -1.78
CA TYR A 21 -7.46 12.49 -2.25
C TYR A 21 -7.09 12.40 -3.73
N THR A 22 -7.68 13.22 -4.61
CA THR A 22 -7.28 13.25 -6.03
C THR A 22 -5.84 13.68 -6.22
N ASN A 23 -5.36 14.68 -5.47
CA ASN A 23 -3.96 15.09 -5.53
C ASN A 23 -3.03 13.96 -5.10
N PHE A 24 -3.40 13.23 -4.04
CA PHE A 24 -2.68 12.06 -3.56
C PHE A 24 -2.61 10.95 -4.63
N ILE A 25 -3.75 10.50 -5.17
CA ILE A 25 -3.76 9.42 -6.17
C ILE A 25 -3.02 9.84 -7.45
N ARG A 26 -3.12 11.11 -7.88
CA ARG A 26 -2.33 11.64 -8.99
C ARG A 26 -0.84 11.58 -8.71
N ALA A 27 -0.41 11.93 -7.49
CA ALA A 27 0.99 11.85 -7.09
C ALA A 27 1.48 10.40 -7.06
N VAL A 28 0.67 9.46 -6.57
CA VAL A 28 0.96 8.01 -6.62
C VAL A 28 1.16 7.55 -8.07
N ARG A 29 0.22 7.85 -8.98
CA ARG A 29 0.35 7.50 -10.41
C ARG A 29 1.64 8.06 -11.03
N GLY A 30 1.96 9.33 -10.75
CA GLY A 30 3.18 9.98 -11.24
C GLY A 30 4.48 9.43 -10.67
N ARG A 31 4.43 8.60 -9.61
CA ARG A 31 5.59 7.89 -9.07
C ARG A 31 5.63 6.41 -9.48
N LEU A 32 4.49 5.82 -9.84
CA LEU A 32 4.42 4.46 -10.37
C LEU A 32 4.95 4.33 -11.81
N THR A 33 4.75 5.36 -12.64
CA THR A 33 5.25 5.37 -14.02
C THR A 33 5.75 6.74 -14.41
N THR A 34 6.74 6.78 -15.31
CA THR A 34 7.22 8.02 -15.93
C THR A 34 6.29 8.51 -17.04
N GLY A 35 5.34 7.68 -17.48
CA GLY A 35 4.47 7.97 -18.62
C GLY A 35 5.18 7.90 -19.98
N ALA A 36 6.40 7.33 -20.04
CA ALA A 36 7.15 7.20 -21.28
C ALA A 36 6.61 6.10 -22.22
N ASP A 37 5.99 5.05 -21.67
CA ASP A 37 5.25 4.04 -22.43
C ASP A 37 3.75 4.24 -22.23
N VAL A 38 3.05 4.55 -23.32
CA VAL A 38 1.61 4.78 -23.37
C VAL A 38 1.04 4.01 -24.55
N ARG A 39 0.03 3.18 -24.31
CA ARG A 39 -0.65 2.37 -25.32
C ARG A 39 -2.12 2.72 -25.34
N HIS A 40 -2.62 3.21 -26.48
CA HIS A 40 -4.01 3.65 -26.60
C HIS A 40 -4.40 4.65 -25.50
N GLU A 41 -3.53 5.64 -25.24
CA GLU A 41 -3.72 6.68 -24.20
C GLU A 41 -3.67 6.17 -22.75
N ILE A 42 -3.43 4.87 -22.53
CA ILE A 42 -3.29 4.27 -21.20
C ILE A 42 -1.80 4.11 -20.87
N PRO A 43 -1.29 4.78 -19.81
CA PRO A 43 0.08 4.62 -19.37
C PRO A 43 0.37 3.18 -18.92
N VAL A 44 1.53 2.66 -19.32
CA VAL A 44 2.00 1.34 -18.91
C VAL A 44 2.99 1.50 -17.74
N LEU A 45 2.89 0.60 -16.76
CA LEU A 45 3.84 0.53 -15.65
C LEU A 45 5.21 0.01 -16.12
N PRO A 46 6.30 0.32 -15.41
CA PRO A 46 7.63 -0.19 -15.77
C PRO A 46 7.67 -1.72 -15.89
N ASN A 47 8.33 -2.22 -16.93
CA ASN A 47 8.57 -3.65 -17.08
C ASN A 47 9.46 -4.15 -15.94
N ARG A 48 9.07 -5.24 -15.29
CA ARG A 48 9.85 -5.89 -14.22
C ARG A 48 11.22 -6.38 -14.71
N VAL A 49 11.30 -6.89 -15.93
CA VAL A 49 12.54 -7.47 -16.46
C VAL A 49 13.60 -6.37 -16.62
N GLY A 50 14.69 -6.49 -15.85
CA GLY A 50 15.79 -5.53 -15.87
C GLY A 50 15.55 -4.25 -15.09
N LEU A 51 14.44 -4.14 -14.33
CA LEU A 51 14.17 -2.97 -13.50
C LEU A 51 15.16 -2.91 -12.31
N PRO A 52 15.93 -1.83 -12.14
CA PRO A 52 16.85 -1.71 -11.01
C PRO A 52 16.11 -1.71 -9.67
N ILE A 53 16.67 -2.38 -8.66
CA ILE A 53 16.05 -2.50 -7.33
C ILE A 53 15.76 -1.16 -6.66
N ASN A 54 16.60 -0.14 -6.89
CA ASN A 54 16.42 1.21 -6.37
C ASN A 54 15.29 2.01 -7.08
N GLN A 55 14.62 1.41 -8.06
CA GLN A 55 13.45 1.94 -8.76
C GLN A 55 12.23 1.03 -8.60
N ARG A 56 12.34 -0.10 -7.88
CA ARG A 56 11.30 -1.13 -7.79
C ARG A 56 10.10 -0.74 -6.93
N PHE A 57 10.28 0.18 -5.98
CA PHE A 57 9.26 0.51 -5.00
C PHE A 57 9.02 2.01 -4.87
N ILE A 58 7.80 2.35 -4.43
CA ILE A 58 7.46 3.64 -3.85
C ILE A 58 6.88 3.41 -2.45
N LEU A 59 6.93 4.44 -1.63
CA LEU A 59 6.40 4.43 -0.27
C LEU A 59 5.20 5.38 -0.20
N VAL A 60 4.15 4.92 0.48
CA VAL A 60 2.95 5.71 0.77
C VAL A 60 2.82 5.83 2.27
N GLU A 61 3.07 7.02 2.80
CA GLU A 61 2.87 7.31 4.22
C GLU A 61 1.42 7.77 4.45
N LEU A 62 0.72 7.04 5.30
CA LEU A 62 -0.66 7.30 5.68
C LEU A 62 -0.69 7.75 7.13
N SER A 63 -1.29 8.90 7.40
CA SER A 63 -1.55 9.39 8.75
C SER A 63 -3.04 9.58 8.99
N ASN A 64 -3.44 9.61 10.25
CA ASN A 64 -4.86 9.69 10.61
C ASN A 64 -5.12 10.72 11.73
N HIS A 65 -6.40 10.94 12.07
CA HIS A 65 -6.81 11.89 13.12
C HIS A 65 -6.35 11.44 14.52
N ALA A 66 -6.12 10.14 14.73
CA ALA A 66 -5.52 9.61 15.96
C ALA A 66 -4.00 9.86 16.07
N GLU A 67 -3.41 10.65 15.16
CA GLU A 67 -1.97 10.95 15.09
C GLU A 67 -1.09 9.70 14.92
N LEU A 68 -1.66 8.63 14.35
CA LEU A 68 -0.94 7.41 14.00
C LEU A 68 -0.48 7.47 12.54
N SER A 69 0.73 6.96 12.27
CA SER A 69 1.29 6.91 10.92
C SER A 69 1.82 5.52 10.58
N VAL A 70 1.51 5.07 9.36
CA VAL A 70 2.03 3.83 8.77
C VAL A 70 2.55 4.10 7.37
N THR A 71 3.57 3.36 6.93
CA THR A 71 4.12 3.50 5.57
C THR A 71 3.93 2.22 4.79
N LEU A 72 3.09 2.24 3.75
CA LEU A 72 2.92 1.13 2.81
C LEU A 72 4.05 1.15 1.77
N ALA A 73 4.53 -0.02 1.36
CA ALA A 73 5.41 -0.18 0.22
C ALA A 73 4.64 -0.74 -0.97
N LEU A 74 4.68 -0.07 -2.12
CA LEU A 74 4.04 -0.49 -3.36
C LEU A 74 5.09 -0.86 -4.40
N ASP A 75 4.88 -1.98 -5.09
CA ASP A 75 5.69 -2.39 -6.24
C ASP A 75 5.27 -1.61 -7.49
N VAL A 76 6.21 -0.92 -8.14
CA VAL A 76 5.89 -0.06 -9.30
C VAL A 76 5.46 -0.84 -10.53
N THR A 77 5.78 -2.13 -10.62
CA THR A 77 5.47 -2.97 -11.79
C THR A 77 4.01 -3.38 -11.88
N ASN A 78 3.28 -3.33 -10.74
CA ASN A 78 1.87 -3.69 -10.67
C ASN A 78 1.04 -2.76 -9.77
N ALA A 79 1.65 -1.76 -9.11
CA ALA A 79 1.03 -0.86 -8.13
C ALA A 79 0.50 -1.55 -6.85
N TYR A 80 0.86 -2.80 -6.60
CA TYR A 80 0.32 -3.60 -5.50
C TYR A 80 1.12 -3.39 -4.21
N VAL A 81 0.44 -3.42 -3.06
CA VAL A 81 1.08 -3.34 -1.74
C VAL A 81 1.84 -4.63 -1.45
N VAL A 82 3.14 -4.55 -1.14
CA VAL A 82 3.97 -5.72 -0.78
C VAL A 82 4.19 -5.85 0.74
N GLY A 83 3.94 -4.78 1.48
CA GLY A 83 4.10 -4.74 2.93
C GLY A 83 3.94 -3.33 3.49
N TYR A 84 4.13 -3.18 4.80
CA TYR A 84 4.08 -1.89 5.48
C TYR A 84 5.03 -1.82 6.67
N ARG A 85 5.32 -0.59 7.11
CA ARG A 85 6.03 -0.27 8.34
C ARG A 85 5.09 0.47 9.30
N ALA A 86 5.15 0.10 10.57
CA ALA A 86 4.55 0.84 11.69
C ALA A 86 5.57 0.91 12.84
N GLY A 87 6.02 2.12 13.19
CA GLY A 87 7.06 2.33 14.19
C GLY A 87 8.36 1.57 13.88
N ASN A 88 8.74 0.67 14.80
CA ASN A 88 9.97 -0.14 14.74
C ASN A 88 9.75 -1.56 14.18
N SER A 89 8.61 -1.81 13.53
CA SER A 89 8.30 -3.09 12.90
C SER A 89 7.86 -2.91 11.45
N ALA A 90 8.31 -3.82 10.57
CA ALA A 90 7.85 -3.92 9.19
C ALA A 90 7.32 -5.33 8.90
N TYR A 91 6.23 -5.39 8.13
CA TYR A 91 5.51 -6.60 7.81
C TYR A 91 5.33 -6.72 6.30
N PHE A 92 5.69 -7.87 5.75
CA PHE A 92 5.60 -8.14 4.31
C PHE A 92 4.65 -9.30 4.05
N PHE A 93 3.90 -9.24 2.95
CA PHE A 93 3.21 -10.42 2.44
C PHE A 93 4.21 -11.51 2.06
N HIS A 94 3.75 -12.77 2.07
CA HIS A 94 4.55 -13.86 1.56
C HIS A 94 4.88 -13.61 0.08
N PRO A 95 6.16 -13.56 -0.32
CA PRO A 95 6.55 -13.32 -1.71
C PRO A 95 6.16 -14.48 -2.63
N ASP A 96 5.76 -14.16 -3.86
CA ASP A 96 5.36 -15.18 -4.84
C ASP A 96 6.54 -16.00 -5.38
N ASN A 97 7.77 -15.47 -5.30
CA ASN A 97 8.99 -16.10 -5.80
C ASN A 97 10.24 -15.54 -5.09
N GLN A 98 11.39 -16.19 -5.35
CA GLN A 98 12.67 -15.85 -4.72
C GLN A 98 13.20 -14.46 -5.09
N GLU A 99 12.95 -13.98 -6.31
CA GLU A 99 13.36 -12.63 -6.72
C GLU A 99 12.60 -11.55 -5.94
N ASP A 100 11.29 -11.73 -5.73
CA ASP A 100 10.49 -10.80 -4.94
C ASP A 100 10.87 -10.86 -3.46
N ALA A 101 11.22 -12.06 -2.96
CA ALA A 101 11.74 -12.23 -1.62
C ALA A 101 13.07 -11.48 -1.39
N GLU A 102 13.97 -11.50 -2.39
CA GLU A 102 15.21 -10.70 -2.35
C GLU A 102 14.89 -9.21 -2.43
N ALA A 103 14.00 -8.80 -3.34
CA ALA A 103 13.68 -7.40 -3.56
C ALA A 103 13.15 -6.71 -2.30
N ILE A 104 12.25 -7.35 -1.55
CA ILE A 104 11.69 -6.76 -0.32
C ILE A 104 12.71 -6.61 0.81
N THR A 105 13.89 -7.24 0.73
CA THR A 105 14.97 -7.01 1.71
C THR A 105 15.55 -5.60 1.66
N HIS A 106 15.37 -4.90 0.53
CA HIS A 106 15.80 -3.50 0.33
C HIS A 106 14.81 -2.48 0.87
N LEU A 107 13.61 -2.91 1.30
CA LEU A 107 12.59 -2.04 1.91
C LEU A 107 12.78 -1.96 3.42
N PHE A 108 12.63 -0.77 4.01
CA PHE A 108 12.65 -0.55 5.47
C PHE A 108 13.89 -1.16 6.17
N THR A 109 15.07 -0.97 5.60
CA THR A 109 16.32 -1.60 6.07
C THR A 109 16.78 -1.11 7.44
N ASP A 110 16.25 0.02 7.89
CA ASP A 110 16.52 0.67 9.18
C ASP A 110 15.62 0.17 10.32
N VAL A 111 14.62 -0.66 10.02
CA VAL A 111 13.67 -1.16 11.02
C VAL A 111 14.28 -2.27 11.88
N GLN A 112 13.96 -2.29 13.18
CA GLN A 112 14.52 -3.28 14.11
C GLN A 112 13.91 -4.66 13.93
N ASN A 113 12.60 -4.71 13.71
CA ASN A 113 11.86 -5.97 13.60
C ASN A 113 11.26 -6.12 12.20
N ARG A 114 11.56 -7.24 11.53
CA ARG A 114 11.08 -7.54 10.18
C ARG A 114 10.37 -8.88 10.20
N TYR A 115 9.15 -8.91 9.68
CA TYR A 115 8.33 -10.10 9.63
C TYR A 115 7.78 -10.31 8.23
N THR A 116 7.75 -11.56 7.79
CA THR A 116 7.03 -11.96 6.59
C THR A 116 5.85 -12.81 7.03
N PHE A 117 4.64 -12.44 6.61
CA PHE A 117 3.44 -13.22 6.86
C PHE A 117 3.54 -14.59 6.18
N ALA A 118 2.84 -15.59 6.73
CA ALA A 118 2.67 -16.90 6.10
C ALA A 118 1.64 -16.89 4.95
N PHE A 119 1.09 -15.72 4.60
CA PHE A 119 0.07 -15.54 3.57
C PHE A 119 0.46 -14.41 2.61
N GLY A 120 0.06 -14.56 1.34
CA GLY A 120 0.20 -13.53 0.31
C GLY A 120 -0.86 -12.43 0.40
N GLY A 121 -0.72 -11.39 -0.43
CA GLY A 121 -1.59 -10.21 -0.44
C GLY A 121 -2.80 -10.28 -1.40
N ASN A 122 -3.08 -11.43 -2.01
CA ASN A 122 -4.23 -11.59 -2.91
C ASN A 122 -5.56 -11.52 -2.14
N TYR A 123 -6.61 -11.01 -2.81
CA TYR A 123 -7.91 -10.80 -2.18
C TYR A 123 -8.53 -12.09 -1.63
N ASP A 124 -8.49 -13.19 -2.37
CA ASP A 124 -9.09 -14.46 -1.93
C ASP A 124 -8.57 -14.87 -0.54
N ARG A 125 -7.25 -14.75 -0.32
CA ARG A 125 -6.65 -15.09 0.97
C ARG A 125 -6.96 -14.06 2.05
N LEU A 126 -6.97 -12.77 1.72
CA LEU A 126 -7.30 -11.71 2.68
C LEU A 126 -8.77 -11.78 3.10
N GLU A 127 -9.69 -12.07 2.19
CA GLU A 127 -11.13 -12.24 2.46
C GLU A 127 -11.39 -13.44 3.39
N GLN A 128 -10.69 -14.57 3.16
CA GLN A 128 -10.72 -15.73 4.05
C GLN A 128 -10.26 -15.37 5.47
N LEU A 129 -9.17 -14.61 5.60
CA LEU A 129 -8.64 -14.21 6.90
C LEU A 129 -9.54 -13.17 7.58
N ALA A 130 -10.12 -12.24 6.83
CA ALA A 130 -11.06 -11.23 7.31
C ALA A 130 -12.45 -11.81 7.66
N GLY A 131 -12.75 -13.02 7.18
CA GLY A 131 -14.08 -13.63 7.31
C GLY A 131 -15.19 -12.84 6.60
N ASN A 132 -14.84 -12.01 5.62
CA ASN A 132 -15.74 -11.14 4.88
C ASN A 132 -15.25 -10.97 3.44
N LEU A 133 -16.17 -10.93 2.48
CA LEU A 133 -15.88 -10.59 1.09
C LEU A 133 -15.75 -9.08 0.93
N ARG A 134 -15.06 -8.62 -0.13
CA ARG A 134 -14.93 -7.19 -0.47
C ARG A 134 -16.27 -6.47 -0.57
N GLU A 135 -17.31 -7.14 -1.08
CA GLU A 135 -18.66 -6.56 -1.21
C GLU A 135 -19.32 -6.26 0.15
N ASN A 136 -18.81 -6.83 1.25
CA ASN A 136 -19.27 -6.61 2.62
C ASN A 136 -18.29 -5.76 3.44
N ILE A 137 -17.20 -5.27 2.83
CA ILE A 137 -16.21 -4.42 3.49
C ILE A 137 -16.41 -3.00 3.01
N GLU A 138 -16.88 -2.14 3.92
CA GLU A 138 -17.09 -0.72 3.62
C GLU A 138 -15.76 -0.02 3.29
N LEU A 139 -15.84 0.94 2.36
CA LEU A 139 -14.73 1.79 1.93
C LEU A 139 -15.08 3.26 2.18
N GLY A 140 -14.06 4.11 2.33
CA GLY A 140 -14.22 5.54 2.55
C GLY A 140 -13.23 6.09 3.57
N ASN A 141 -13.32 7.39 3.86
CA ASN A 141 -12.37 8.05 4.77
C ASN A 141 -12.38 7.45 6.18
N GLY A 142 -13.57 7.13 6.72
CA GLY A 142 -13.71 6.46 8.03
C GLY A 142 -13.07 5.07 8.06
N PRO A 143 -13.44 4.16 7.14
CA PRO A 143 -12.78 2.85 7.02
C PRO A 143 -11.25 2.93 6.86
N LEU A 144 -10.74 3.91 6.10
CA LEU A 144 -9.29 4.10 5.95
C LEU A 144 -8.61 4.62 7.23
N GLU A 145 -9.25 5.54 7.95
CA GLU A 145 -8.81 6.06 9.26
C GLU A 145 -8.64 4.91 10.27
N GLU A 146 -9.63 4.01 10.33
CA GLU A 146 -9.60 2.82 11.17
C GLU A 146 -8.54 1.82 10.71
N ALA A 147 -8.38 1.62 9.40
CA ALA A 147 -7.37 0.74 8.83
C ALA A 147 -5.95 1.18 9.22
N ILE A 148 -5.66 2.48 9.19
CA ILE A 148 -4.37 3.04 9.62
C ILE A 148 -4.09 2.68 11.09
N SER A 149 -5.08 2.90 11.97
CA SER A 149 -4.96 2.55 13.39
C SER A 149 -4.74 1.05 13.61
N ALA A 150 -5.47 0.20 12.89
CA ALA A 150 -5.36 -1.25 13.00
C ALA A 150 -3.98 -1.77 12.54
N LEU A 151 -3.45 -1.26 11.43
CA LEU A 151 -2.09 -1.59 10.98
C LEU A 151 -1.06 -1.14 12.02
N TYR A 152 -1.21 0.05 12.59
CA TYR A 152 -0.29 0.58 13.60
C TYR A 152 -0.27 -0.28 14.87
N CYS A 153 -1.44 -0.64 15.39
CA CYS A 153 -1.62 -1.39 16.64
C CYS A 153 -1.37 -2.91 16.51
N TYR A 154 -1.12 -3.43 15.31
CA TYR A 154 -0.84 -4.86 15.12
C TYR A 154 0.42 -5.31 15.86
N SER A 155 1.48 -4.48 15.83
CA SER A 155 2.76 -4.80 16.47
C SER A 155 2.70 -4.93 17.99
N THR A 156 1.73 -4.28 18.62
CA THR A 156 1.51 -4.32 20.08
C THR A 156 0.46 -5.35 20.49
N GLY A 157 -0.06 -6.14 19.55
CA GLY A 157 -1.13 -7.11 19.80
C GLY A 157 -2.52 -6.49 19.94
N GLY A 158 -2.67 -5.19 19.66
CA GLY A 158 -3.95 -4.47 19.74
C GLY A 158 -4.89 -4.72 18.55
N THR A 159 -4.47 -5.52 17.56
CA THR A 159 -5.27 -5.82 16.36
C THR A 159 -5.17 -7.31 16.03
N GLN A 160 -6.34 -7.95 15.86
CA GLN A 160 -6.42 -9.35 15.48
C GLN A 160 -6.26 -9.54 13.97
N ILE A 161 -5.86 -10.75 13.54
CA ILE A 161 -5.65 -11.08 12.12
C ILE A 161 -6.85 -10.75 11.22
N PRO A 162 -8.13 -11.04 11.59
CA PRO A 162 -9.26 -10.69 10.73
C PRO A 162 -9.40 -9.18 10.48
N THR A 163 -9.18 -8.37 11.52
CA THR A 163 -9.19 -6.91 11.40
C THR A 163 -8.03 -6.43 10.56
N LEU A 164 -6.81 -6.94 10.78
CA LEU A 164 -5.65 -6.61 9.95
C LEU A 164 -5.90 -6.92 8.46
N ALA A 165 -6.44 -8.10 8.16
CA ALA A 165 -6.74 -8.51 6.79
C ALA A 165 -7.79 -7.60 6.14
N ARG A 166 -8.86 -7.24 6.86
CA ARG A 166 -9.85 -6.25 6.40
C ARG A 166 -9.20 -4.88 6.13
N SER A 167 -8.35 -4.41 7.04
CA SER A 167 -7.66 -3.11 6.89
C SER A 167 -6.72 -3.10 5.68
N LEU A 168 -6.03 -4.21 5.40
CA LEU A 168 -5.22 -4.36 4.19
C LEU A 168 -6.09 -4.33 2.92
N ILE A 169 -7.26 -4.99 2.92
CA ILE A 169 -8.22 -4.91 1.80
C ILE A 169 -8.65 -3.46 1.55
N ILE A 170 -8.98 -2.71 2.60
CA ILE A 170 -9.36 -1.29 2.50
C ILE A 170 -8.22 -0.48 1.87
N CYS A 171 -7.00 -0.60 2.39
CA CYS A 171 -5.83 0.12 1.87
C CYS A 171 -5.54 -0.22 0.40
N ILE A 172 -5.58 -1.49 0.01
CA ILE A 172 -5.30 -1.90 -1.37
C ILE A 172 -6.36 -1.32 -2.31
N GLN A 173 -7.66 -1.39 -1.97
CA GLN A 173 -8.72 -0.83 -2.81
C GLN A 173 -8.64 0.70 -2.93
N MET A 174 -8.43 1.39 -1.81
CA MET A 174 -8.40 2.85 -1.77
C MET A 174 -7.10 3.48 -2.31
N ILE A 175 -6.05 2.70 -2.59
CA ILE A 175 -4.76 3.21 -3.04
C ILE A 175 -4.32 2.51 -4.33
N SER A 176 -4.09 1.20 -4.29
CA SER A 176 -3.64 0.45 -5.46
C SER A 176 -4.69 0.43 -6.56
N GLU A 177 -5.93 0.08 -6.24
CA GLU A 177 -7.00 0.02 -7.25
C GLU A 177 -7.43 1.41 -7.73
N ALA A 178 -7.51 2.38 -6.82
CA ALA A 178 -7.73 3.79 -7.21
C ALA A 178 -6.62 4.33 -8.11
N ALA A 179 -5.35 3.96 -7.89
CA ALA A 179 -4.25 4.35 -8.78
C ALA A 179 -4.36 3.68 -10.16
N ARG A 180 -4.83 2.44 -10.25
CA ARG A 180 -5.02 1.72 -11.52
C ARG A 180 -6.23 2.21 -12.31
N PHE A 181 -7.30 2.60 -11.64
CA PHE A 181 -8.59 2.90 -12.27
C PHE A 181 -9.13 4.26 -11.83
N GLN A 182 -9.30 5.17 -12.79
CA GLN A 182 -9.97 6.45 -12.57
C GLN A 182 -11.42 6.26 -12.10
N TYR A 183 -12.06 5.16 -12.53
CA TYR A 183 -13.40 4.77 -12.05
C TYR A 183 -13.40 4.54 -10.54
N ILE A 184 -12.47 3.73 -10.02
CA ILE A 184 -12.38 3.44 -8.58
C ILE A 184 -11.95 4.69 -7.80
N GLU A 185 -11.04 5.51 -8.32
CA GLU A 185 -10.76 6.82 -7.71
C GLU A 185 -12.05 7.65 -7.58
N GLY A 186 -12.90 7.68 -8.61
CA GLY A 186 -14.18 8.36 -8.61
C GLY A 186 -15.12 7.91 -7.49
N GLU A 187 -15.23 6.60 -7.27
CA GLU A 187 -16.05 6.02 -6.18
C GLU A 187 -15.52 6.38 -4.79
N MET A 188 -14.22 6.63 -4.64
CA MET A 188 -13.60 6.98 -3.36
C MET A 188 -13.61 8.49 -3.06
N ARG A 189 -13.97 9.33 -4.06
CA ARG A 189 -14.08 10.79 -3.92
C ARG A 189 -15.39 11.16 -3.22
N LEU A 190 -15.44 10.92 -1.91
CA LEU A 190 -16.52 11.31 -1.01
C LEU A 190 -16.24 12.66 -0.33
#